data_AF-A0A150PH34-F1
#
_entry.id   AF-A0A150PH34-F1
#
_cell.length_a   1.000
_cell.length_b   1.000
_cell.length_c   1.000
_cell.angle_alpha   90.00
_cell.angle_beta   90.00
_cell.angle_gamma   90.00
#
_symmetry.space_group_name_H-M   'P 1'
#
loop_
_entity.id
_entity.type
_entity.pdbx_description
1 polymer ?
#
loop_
_entity_poly.entity_id
_entity_poly.type
_entity_poly.pdbx_seq_one_letter_code
_entity_poly.pdbx_strand_id
1 'polypeptide(L)'
;GDPRIDEIRKKYAEIQADKGLQTSELRVECSGGEGRAEVRLHQKNGAVSKAVLKDIAAGDAGSTYQFYYDGGRLIFALNDAFPFGEPPKTLLRQRRYYYHQGSPILCTRKSVEGPSDKVDSMLHQAPNEPVDCSFAPKVERLASMVVKGAAGMDELKKQLCPRPPR
;
A
#
# COMPACT_ATOMS: atom_id res chain seq x y z
N GLY A 1 -5.33 -16.03 -18.77
CA GLY A 1 -5.51 -14.76 -18.04
C GLY A 1 -5.14 -13.62 -18.97
N ASP A 2 -5.34 -12.38 -18.54
CA ASP A 2 -4.79 -11.22 -19.24
C ASP A 2 -3.25 -11.25 -19.14
N PRO A 3 -2.50 -11.33 -20.27
CA PRO A 3 -1.05 -11.49 -20.24
C PRO A 3 -0.34 -10.36 -19.50
N ARG A 4 -0.92 -9.15 -19.49
CA ARG A 4 -0.36 -7.98 -18.78
C ARG A 4 -0.39 -8.21 -17.26
N ILE A 5 -1.43 -8.85 -16.76
CA ILE A 5 -1.55 -9.20 -15.33
C ILE A 5 -0.53 -10.27 -14.96
N ASP A 6 -0.30 -11.24 -15.84
CA ASP A 6 0.68 -12.31 -15.60
C ASP A 6 2.12 -11.76 -15.59
N GLU A 7 2.44 -10.80 -16.47
CA GLU A 7 3.70 -10.04 -16.41
C GLU A 7 3.87 -9.27 -15.10
N ILE A 8 2.84 -8.53 -14.68
CA ILE A 8 2.87 -7.79 -13.41
C ILE A 8 3.07 -8.73 -12.23
N ARG A 9 2.40 -9.88 -12.20
CA ARG A 9 2.56 -10.91 -11.14
C ARG A 9 3.97 -11.46 -11.11
N LYS A 10 4.56 -11.74 -12.27
CA LYS A 10 5.94 -12.18 -12.38
C LYS A 10 6.90 -11.13 -11.83
N LYS A 11 6.74 -9.86 -12.24
CA LYS A 11 7.57 -8.75 -11.76
C LYS A 11 7.43 -8.52 -10.26
N TYR A 12 6.21 -8.57 -9.75
CA TYR A 12 5.93 -8.51 -8.31
C TYR A 12 6.67 -9.63 -7.55
N ALA A 13 6.62 -10.88 -8.04
CA ALA A 13 7.31 -12.00 -7.42
C ALA A 13 8.84 -11.85 -7.47
N GLU A 14 9.39 -11.37 -8.59
CA GLU A 14 10.81 -11.04 -8.73
C GLU A 14 11.26 -10.01 -7.68
N ILE A 15 10.53 -8.90 -7.54
CA ILE A 15 10.85 -7.83 -6.57
C ILE A 15 10.75 -8.35 -5.13
N GLN A 16 9.74 -9.17 -4.82
CA GLN A 16 9.56 -9.75 -3.47
C GLN A 16 10.66 -10.75 -3.10
N ALA A 17 11.22 -11.46 -4.07
CA ALA A 17 12.29 -12.43 -3.86
C ALA A 17 13.69 -11.79 -3.82
N ASP A 18 13.83 -10.53 -4.25
CA ASP A 18 15.14 -9.86 -4.32
C ASP A 18 15.66 -9.47 -2.92
N LYS A 19 16.69 -10.21 -2.47
CA LYS A 19 17.37 -9.96 -1.19
C LYS A 19 18.44 -8.86 -1.26
N GLY A 20 18.72 -8.33 -2.45
CA GLY A 20 19.75 -7.30 -2.67
C GLY A 20 19.24 -5.86 -2.55
N LEU A 21 17.99 -5.65 -2.12
CA LEU A 21 17.41 -4.31 -2.01
C LEU A 21 17.93 -3.57 -0.77
N GLN A 22 18.52 -2.40 -0.99
CA GLN A 22 18.89 -1.46 0.07
C GLN A 22 17.62 -0.82 0.63
N THR A 23 17.54 -0.71 1.95
CA THR A 23 16.35 -0.19 2.63
C THR A 23 16.65 1.16 3.28
N SER A 24 15.79 2.16 3.04
CA SER A 24 15.77 3.42 3.77
C SER A 24 14.41 3.64 4.44
N GLU A 25 14.41 4.36 5.57
CA GLU A 25 13.21 4.63 6.36
C GLU A 25 13.07 6.13 6.62
N LEU A 26 11.83 6.62 6.54
CA LEU A 26 11.45 7.99 6.82
C LEU A 26 10.20 7.97 7.70
N ARG A 27 10.11 8.90 8.66
CA ARG A 27 8.97 9.00 9.57
C ARG A 27 8.34 10.38 9.44
N VAL A 28 7.02 10.42 9.53
CA VAL A 28 6.21 11.63 9.59
C VAL A 28 5.38 11.59 10.85
N GLU A 29 5.45 12.66 11.62
CA GLU A 29 4.52 12.89 12.72
C GLU A 29 3.54 13.99 12.32
N CYS A 30 2.24 13.71 12.50
CA CYS A 30 1.20 14.71 12.41
C CYS A 30 1.22 15.55 13.70
N SER A 31 0.90 16.84 13.59
CA SER A 31 0.82 17.72 14.76
C SER A 31 -0.31 17.26 15.70
N GLY A 32 -0.20 17.58 17.00
CA GLY A 32 -1.30 17.36 17.94
C GLY A 32 -1.66 15.90 18.21
N GLY A 33 -0.81 14.93 17.83
CA GLY A 33 -1.08 13.50 18.06
C GLY A 33 -2.10 12.88 17.10
N GLU A 34 -2.43 13.54 16.00
CA GLU A 34 -3.43 13.12 15.00
C GLU A 34 -3.05 11.84 14.22
N GLY A 35 -1.82 11.38 14.39
CA GLY A 35 -1.32 10.16 13.76
C GLY A 35 0.15 10.25 13.38
N ARG A 36 0.61 9.22 12.69
CA ARG A 36 1.97 9.13 12.14
C ARG A 36 1.97 8.33 10.85
N ALA A 37 2.99 8.55 10.04
CA ALA A 37 3.26 7.72 8.88
C ALA A 37 4.71 7.25 8.86
N GLU A 38 4.92 6.02 8.40
CA GLU A 38 6.24 5.45 8.17
C GLU A 38 6.38 5.10 6.70
N VAL A 39 7.43 5.60 6.06
CA VAL A 39 7.80 5.25 4.70
C VAL A 39 9.06 4.39 4.73
N ARG A 40 9.04 3.27 4.03
CA ARG A 40 10.21 2.43 3.79
C ARG A 40 10.42 2.28 2.29
N LEU A 41 11.59 2.63 1.78
CA LEU A 41 11.95 2.45 0.38
C LEU A 41 12.94 1.31 0.24
N HIS A 42 12.69 0.43 -0.71
CA HIS A 42 13.55 -0.68 -1.08
C HIS A 42 14.08 -0.43 -2.49
N GLN A 43 15.39 -0.23 -2.58
CA GLN A 43 16.06 0.34 -3.74
C GLN A 43 17.18 -0.57 -4.25
N LYS A 44 17.44 -0.51 -5.54
CA LYS A 44 18.58 -1.17 -6.19
C LYS A 44 19.16 -0.21 -7.21
N ASN A 45 20.48 0.02 -7.16
CA ASN A 45 21.17 0.93 -8.08
C ASN A 45 20.53 2.33 -8.16
N GLY A 46 20.07 2.87 -7.02
CA GLY A 46 19.41 4.18 -6.94
C GLY A 46 17.95 4.23 -7.42
N ALA A 47 17.40 3.14 -7.97
CA ALA A 47 16.00 3.04 -8.36
C ALA A 47 15.17 2.37 -7.26
N VAL A 48 13.97 2.89 -6.98
CA VAL A 48 13.01 2.28 -6.06
C VAL A 48 12.30 1.12 -6.77
N SER A 49 12.38 -0.09 -6.21
CA SER A 49 11.65 -1.25 -6.71
C SER A 49 10.41 -1.56 -5.88
N LYS A 50 10.45 -1.25 -4.58
CA LYS A 50 9.32 -1.37 -3.66
C LYS A 50 9.30 -0.20 -2.70
N ALA A 51 8.12 0.30 -2.38
CA ALA A 51 7.92 1.22 -1.28
C ALA A 51 6.79 0.75 -0.37
N VAL A 52 6.92 0.99 0.93
CA VAL A 52 5.90 0.71 1.94
C VAL A 52 5.53 2.02 2.60
N LEU A 53 4.24 2.29 2.71
CA LEU A 53 3.69 3.38 3.50
C LEU A 53 2.78 2.78 4.57
N LYS A 54 3.11 2.97 5.84
CA LYS A 54 2.18 2.74 6.94
C LYS A 54 1.58 4.08 7.32
N ASP A 55 0.27 4.17 7.22
CA ASP A 55 -0.53 5.34 7.59
C ASP A 55 -1.33 4.99 8.84
N ILE A 56 -0.99 5.62 9.96
CA ILE A 56 -1.55 5.31 11.28
C ILE A 56 -2.26 6.56 11.78
N ALA A 57 -3.55 6.65 11.51
CA ALA A 57 -4.41 7.68 12.07
C ALA A 57 -4.58 7.48 13.59
N ALA A 58 -4.80 8.56 14.34
CA ALA A 58 -5.07 8.48 15.77
C ALA A 58 -6.28 7.59 16.06
N GLY A 59 -6.12 6.59 16.94
CA GLY A 59 -7.18 5.68 17.35
C GLY A 59 -7.55 4.57 16.34
N ASP A 60 -6.82 4.46 15.23
CA ASP A 60 -6.99 3.40 14.23
C ASP A 60 -5.80 2.42 14.24
N ALA A 61 -6.03 1.16 13.86
CA ALA A 61 -4.97 0.19 13.57
C ALA A 61 -4.19 0.56 12.30
N GLY A 62 -4.75 1.44 11.46
CA GLY A 62 -4.08 2.06 10.33
C GLY A 62 -4.20 1.27 9.03
N SER A 63 -3.56 1.80 7.99
CA SER A 63 -3.47 1.21 6.65
C SER A 63 -2.02 1.02 6.23
N THR A 64 -1.69 -0.16 5.71
CA THR A 64 -0.40 -0.41 5.07
C THR A 64 -0.58 -0.43 3.57
N TYR A 65 0.15 0.41 2.86
CA TYR A 65 0.27 0.40 1.42
C TYR A 65 1.62 -0.18 1.03
N GLN A 66 1.64 -1.03 0.01
CA GLN A 66 2.85 -1.53 -0.62
C GLN A 66 2.78 -1.21 -2.11
N PHE A 67 3.78 -0.51 -2.62
CA PHE A 67 3.88 -0.09 -4.01
C PHE A 67 5.06 -0.79 -4.67
N TYR A 68 4.86 -1.30 -5.88
CA TYR A 68 5.87 -2.03 -6.64
C TYR A 68 6.09 -1.35 -7.98
N TYR A 69 7.35 -1.14 -8.32
CA TYR A 69 7.75 -0.36 -9.47
C TYR A 69 8.63 -1.17 -10.41
N ASP A 70 8.40 -1.00 -11.71
CA ASP A 70 9.27 -1.52 -12.77
C ASP A 70 9.61 -0.39 -13.74
N GLY A 71 10.91 -0.20 -14.02
CA GLY A 71 11.39 0.94 -14.80
C GLY A 71 10.93 2.31 -14.28
N GLY A 72 10.76 2.46 -12.96
CA GLY A 72 10.26 3.69 -12.33
C GLY A 72 8.75 3.91 -12.44
N ARG A 73 8.00 2.97 -13.03
CA ARG A 73 6.54 3.04 -13.16
C ARG A 73 5.87 2.13 -12.14
N LEU A 74 4.78 2.61 -11.54
CA LEU A 74 3.94 1.78 -10.69
C LEU A 74 3.31 0.66 -11.54
N ILE A 75 3.53 -0.59 -11.15
CA ILE A 75 2.95 -1.77 -11.80
C ILE A 75 1.94 -2.49 -10.91
N PHE A 76 2.11 -2.39 -9.59
CA PHE A 76 1.24 -3.06 -8.64
C PHE A 76 1.19 -2.31 -7.31
N ALA A 77 0.02 -2.28 -6.69
CA ALA A 77 -0.14 -1.79 -5.34
C ALA A 77 -1.03 -2.71 -4.49
N LEU A 78 -0.69 -2.84 -3.22
CA LEU A 78 -1.48 -3.48 -2.18
C LEU A 78 -1.88 -2.43 -1.14
N ASN A 79 -3.11 -2.49 -0.67
CA ASN A 79 -3.59 -1.73 0.48
C ASN A 79 -4.25 -2.68 1.46
N ASP A 80 -3.56 -2.95 2.56
CA ASP A 80 -4.04 -3.68 3.72
C ASP A 80 -4.64 -2.67 4.69
N ALA A 81 -5.94 -2.77 4.91
CA ALA A 81 -6.65 -1.95 5.87
C ALA A 81 -7.19 -2.84 6.98
N PHE A 82 -7.07 -2.35 8.22
CA PHE A 82 -7.68 -2.92 9.41
C PHE A 82 -8.87 -2.06 9.84
N PRO A 83 -9.98 -2.05 9.08
CA PRO A 83 -11.17 -1.35 9.52
C PRO A 83 -11.69 -2.05 10.79
N PHE A 84 -11.72 -1.32 11.91
CA PHE A 84 -12.36 -1.65 13.19
C PHE A 84 -12.85 -3.10 13.40
N GLY A 85 -12.30 -3.77 14.41
CA GLY A 85 -12.81 -5.04 14.93
C GLY A 85 -13.16 -4.93 16.40
N GLU A 86 -14.33 -5.43 16.81
CA GLU A 86 -14.62 -5.60 18.24
C GLU A 86 -13.77 -6.74 18.79
N PRO A 87 -13.28 -6.70 20.04
CA PRO A 87 -12.64 -7.88 20.64
C PRO A 87 -13.73 -8.95 20.80
N PRO A 88 -13.78 -10.05 19.98
CA PRO A 88 -12.62 -10.82 19.49
C PRO A 88 -12.49 -10.99 17.94
N LYS A 89 -13.26 -10.25 17.14
CA LYS A 89 -13.27 -10.36 15.68
C LYS A 89 -12.49 -9.21 15.04
N THR A 90 -11.60 -9.56 14.13
CA THR A 90 -10.86 -8.62 13.29
C THR A 90 -11.40 -8.70 11.87
N LEU A 91 -11.73 -7.55 11.29
CA LEU A 91 -12.01 -7.41 9.86
C LEU A 91 -10.72 -6.98 9.16
N LEU A 92 -10.28 -7.75 8.17
CA LEU A 92 -9.13 -7.42 7.35
C LEU A 92 -9.57 -7.30 5.89
N ARG A 93 -9.25 -6.14 5.30
CA ARG A 93 -9.50 -5.87 3.89
C ARG A 93 -8.20 -5.63 3.16
N GLN A 94 -7.93 -6.41 2.12
CA GLN A 94 -6.80 -6.20 1.23
C GLN A 94 -7.30 -5.83 -0.17
N ARG A 95 -6.95 -4.64 -0.64
CA ARG A 95 -7.17 -4.22 -2.03
C ARG A 95 -5.89 -4.38 -2.85
N ARG A 96 -6.04 -4.80 -4.10
CA ARG A 96 -4.93 -4.99 -5.05
C ARG A 96 -5.23 -4.26 -6.33
N TYR A 97 -4.24 -3.53 -6.83
CA TYR A 97 -4.35 -2.69 -8.01
C TYR A 97 -3.23 -3.05 -8.97
N TYR A 98 -3.58 -3.44 -10.19
CA TYR A 98 -2.64 -3.78 -11.24
C TYR A 98 -2.62 -2.64 -12.26
N TYR A 99 -1.44 -2.11 -12.54
CA TYR A 99 -1.25 -0.95 -13.40
C TYR A 99 -0.48 -1.35 -14.65
N HIS A 100 -0.91 -0.84 -15.80
CA HIS A 100 -0.20 -0.98 -17.05
C HIS A 100 -0.18 0.38 -17.75
N GLN A 101 1.01 0.83 -18.13
CA GLN A 101 1.23 2.12 -18.81
C GLN A 101 0.59 3.32 -18.08
N GLY A 102 0.62 3.31 -16.74
CA GLY A 102 0.08 4.40 -15.92
C GLY A 102 -1.44 4.39 -15.77
N SER A 103 -2.12 3.29 -16.10
CA SER A 103 -3.56 3.14 -15.87
C SER A 103 -3.87 1.84 -15.14
N PRO A 104 -4.83 1.83 -14.19
CA PRO A 104 -5.25 0.62 -13.52
C PRO A 104 -6.02 -0.26 -14.51
N ILE A 105 -5.56 -1.49 -14.71
CA ILE A 105 -6.17 -2.48 -15.63
C ILE A 105 -6.95 -3.58 -14.90
N LEU A 106 -6.71 -3.74 -13.60
CA LEU A 106 -7.47 -4.65 -12.74
C LEU A 106 -7.43 -4.16 -11.30
N CYS A 107 -8.58 -4.14 -10.64
CA CYS A 107 -8.69 -3.90 -9.22
C CYS A 107 -9.43 -5.07 -8.58
N THR A 108 -8.88 -5.59 -7.48
CA THR A 108 -9.49 -6.68 -6.74
C THR A 108 -9.45 -6.41 -5.25
N ARG A 109 -10.33 -7.09 -4.52
CA ARG A 109 -10.40 -7.02 -3.06
C ARG A 109 -10.50 -8.42 -2.49
N LYS A 110 -9.87 -8.60 -1.33
CA LYS A 110 -10.19 -9.66 -0.37
C LYS A 110 -10.73 -9.02 0.90
N SER A 111 -11.71 -9.66 1.53
CA SER A 111 -12.24 -9.24 2.82
C SER A 111 -12.53 -10.48 3.65
N VAL A 112 -12.06 -10.51 4.89
CA VAL A 112 -12.35 -11.59 5.83
C VAL A 112 -12.60 -11.01 7.20
N GLU A 113 -13.49 -11.64 7.95
CA GLU A 113 -13.77 -11.33 9.34
C GLU A 113 -13.57 -12.61 10.17
N GLY A 114 -12.80 -12.53 11.24
CA GLY A 114 -12.53 -13.70 12.08
C GLY A 114 -11.65 -13.40 13.28
N PRO A 115 -11.29 -14.41 14.08
CA PRO A 115 -10.38 -14.26 15.21
C PRO A 115 -9.04 -13.63 14.80
N SER A 116 -8.50 -12.72 15.62
CA SER A 116 -7.27 -11.98 15.30
C SER A 116 -6.07 -12.88 15.01
N ASP A 117 -5.99 -14.06 15.63
CA ASP A 117 -4.93 -15.05 15.42
C ASP A 117 -5.09 -15.85 14.11
N LYS A 118 -6.26 -15.78 13.47
CA LYS A 118 -6.59 -16.55 12.26
C LYS A 118 -6.86 -15.69 11.04
N VAL A 119 -7.23 -14.43 11.21
CA VAL A 119 -7.72 -13.53 10.14
C VAL A 119 -6.73 -13.43 8.97
N ASP A 120 -5.42 -13.39 9.24
CA ASP A 120 -4.40 -13.36 8.18
C ASP A 120 -4.40 -14.65 7.35
N SER A 121 -4.48 -15.81 7.99
CA SER A 121 -4.55 -17.09 7.27
C SER A 121 -5.82 -17.19 6.42
N MET A 122 -6.94 -16.69 6.94
CA MET A 122 -8.22 -16.61 6.24
C MET A 122 -8.11 -15.69 5.02
N LEU A 123 -7.46 -14.54 5.13
CA LEU A 123 -7.24 -13.62 4.01
C LEU A 123 -6.41 -14.27 2.89
N HIS A 124 -5.39 -15.04 3.23
CA HIS A 124 -4.58 -15.74 2.24
C HIS A 124 -5.42 -16.72 1.42
N GLN A 125 -6.37 -17.41 2.06
CA GLN A 125 -7.27 -18.38 1.44
C GLN A 125 -8.48 -17.74 0.74
N ALA A 126 -8.87 -16.52 1.12
CA ALA A 126 -10.02 -15.83 0.54
C ALA A 126 -9.83 -15.58 -0.98
N PRO A 127 -10.89 -15.70 -1.79
CA PRO A 127 -10.82 -15.41 -3.21
C PRO A 127 -10.61 -13.91 -3.47
N ASN A 128 -10.08 -13.58 -4.65
CA ASN A 128 -10.05 -12.19 -5.10
C ASN A 128 -11.39 -11.85 -5.76
N GLU A 129 -12.07 -10.83 -5.26
CA GLU A 129 -13.28 -10.27 -5.88
C GLU A 129 -12.88 -9.11 -6.80
N PRO A 130 -13.32 -9.08 -8.06
CA PRO A 130 -13.22 -7.89 -8.90
C PRO A 130 -13.98 -6.72 -8.27
N VAL A 131 -13.37 -5.53 -8.29
CA VAL A 131 -14.00 -4.28 -7.85
C VAL A 131 -13.70 -3.18 -8.87
N ASP A 132 -14.48 -2.11 -8.85
CA ASP A 132 -14.17 -0.94 -9.66
C ASP A 132 -12.84 -0.28 -9.21
N CYS A 133 -12.20 0.41 -10.14
CA CYS A 133 -10.91 1.06 -9.89
C CYS A 133 -11.03 2.51 -9.38
N SER A 134 -12.17 2.94 -8.83
CA SER A 134 -12.36 4.32 -8.37
C SER A 134 -11.36 4.79 -7.30
N PHE A 135 -10.83 3.86 -6.49
CA PHE A 135 -9.81 4.16 -5.48
C PHE A 135 -8.38 4.24 -6.04
N ALA A 136 -8.14 3.70 -7.24
CA ALA A 136 -6.80 3.61 -7.83
C ALA A 136 -6.11 4.98 -8.01
N PRO A 137 -6.78 6.08 -8.38
CA PRO A 137 -6.16 7.40 -8.48
C PRO A 137 -5.61 7.92 -7.14
N LYS A 138 -6.29 7.63 -6.02
CA LYS A 138 -5.78 7.98 -4.68
C LYS A 138 -4.49 7.20 -4.38
N VAL A 139 -4.51 5.90 -4.66
CA VAL A 139 -3.37 5.00 -4.42
C VAL A 139 -2.17 5.37 -5.29
N GLU A 140 -2.40 5.72 -6.55
CA GLU A 140 -1.36 6.20 -7.47
C GLU A 140 -0.77 7.53 -7.02
N ARG A 141 -1.60 8.47 -6.55
CA ARG A 141 -1.12 9.73 -5.97
C ARG A 141 -0.20 9.48 -4.77
N LEU A 142 -0.62 8.61 -3.84
CA LEU A 142 0.23 8.19 -2.71
C LEU A 142 1.55 7.59 -3.19
N ALA A 143 1.50 6.64 -4.13
CA ALA A 143 2.68 5.99 -4.70
C ALA A 143 3.67 6.99 -5.30
N SER A 144 3.18 8.00 -6.02
CA SER A 144 4.02 9.02 -6.67
C SER A 144 4.70 9.99 -5.70
N MET A 145 4.15 10.18 -4.50
CA MET A 145 4.80 10.96 -3.44
C MET A 145 5.80 10.10 -2.66
N VAL A 146 5.39 8.89 -2.28
CA VAL A 146 6.20 7.97 -1.49
C VAL A 146 7.49 7.61 -2.22
N VAL A 147 7.44 7.35 -3.53
CA VAL A 147 8.63 6.99 -4.34
C VAL A 147 9.70 8.10 -4.37
N LYS A 148 9.33 9.35 -4.10
CA LYS A 148 10.27 10.50 -4.05
C LYS A 148 11.08 10.55 -2.75
N GLY A 149 10.75 9.72 -1.76
CA GLY A 149 11.41 9.71 -0.45
C GLY A 149 11.37 11.08 0.22
N ALA A 150 12.52 11.53 0.74
CA ALA A 150 12.64 12.79 1.47
C ALA A 150 12.05 14.00 0.71
N ALA A 151 12.23 14.05 -0.62
CA ALA A 151 11.72 15.15 -1.45
C ALA A 151 10.18 15.16 -1.60
N GLY A 152 9.50 14.04 -1.33
CA GLY A 152 8.04 13.94 -1.38
C GLY A 152 7.34 14.15 -0.03
N MET A 153 8.10 14.32 1.05
CA MET A 153 7.55 14.19 2.42
C MET A 153 6.59 15.29 2.80
N ASP A 154 6.84 16.54 2.40
CA ASP A 154 5.94 17.65 2.71
C ASP A 154 4.57 17.47 2.07
N GLU A 155 4.53 17.00 0.82
CA GLU A 155 3.28 16.75 0.12
C GLU A 155 2.57 15.52 0.68
N LEU A 156 3.32 14.47 1.01
CA LEU A 156 2.77 13.30 1.70
C LEU A 156 2.14 13.72 3.05
N LYS A 157 2.81 14.56 3.83
CA LYS A 157 2.31 15.07 5.11
C LYS A 157 0.98 15.81 4.94
N LYS A 158 0.82 16.65 3.91
CA LYS A 158 -0.45 17.35 3.65
C LYS A 158 -1.62 16.41 3.33
N GLN A 159 -1.33 15.27 2.70
CA GLN A 159 -2.34 14.28 2.35
C GLN A 159 -2.75 13.39 3.54
N LEU A 160 -1.81 13.11 4.46
CA LEU A 160 -2.03 12.23 5.60
C LEU A 160 -2.47 12.98 6.88
N CYS A 161 -2.01 14.22 7.06
CA CYS A 161 -2.30 15.06 8.22
C CYS A 161 -3.15 16.28 7.80
N PRO A 162 -4.45 16.12 7.53
CA PRO A 162 -5.31 17.26 7.19
C PRO A 162 -5.36 18.22 8.37
N ARG A 163 -5.20 19.53 8.11
CA ARG A 163 -5.33 20.55 9.16
C ARG A 163 -6.71 20.44 9.82
N PRO A 164 -6.82 20.58 11.14
CA PRO A 164 -8.13 20.67 11.78
C PRO A 164 -8.91 21.84 11.15
N PRO A 165 -10.24 21.68 10.94
CA PRO A 165 -11.07 22.79 10.50
C PRO A 165 -10.90 23.96 11.48
N ARG A 166 -10.72 25.16 10.92
CA ARG A 166 -10.59 26.40 11.69
C ARG A 166 -11.90 26.79 12.34
#